data_AF-A8PW86-F1
#
_entry.id   AF-A8PW86-F1
#
_cell.length_a   1.000
_cell.length_b   1.000
_cell.length_c   1.000
_cell.angle_alpha   90.00
_cell.angle_beta   90.00
_cell.angle_gamma   90.00
#
_symmetry.space_group_name_H-M   'P 1'
#
loop_
_entity.id
_entity.type
_entity.pdbx_description
1 polymer ?
#
loop_
_entity_poly.entity_id
_entity_poly.type
_entity_poly.pdbx_seq_one_letter_code
_entity_poly.pdbx_strand_id
1 'polypeptide(L)'
;MDAEPINVLFCCLGNICRSPMAEAVFKDTVKKENMMDQFGIIDSCGTADYHEGEEPHSTSVRVCMKNNVPIKHQARAIRNEDFNKFHYIFGMDTNNVRNLTKIQPKGSKANDDNGTVFDPYFIGDSAFYTVFEQCQSVASGKLRRIPTARVSADVTPRTLVTVSSAVTHGRCSSSSSRFARASSQPSQKTAVYNVRGFHSSSNRLSTPKDPYATLGVKRDASAKDIKSAYYQLAKKFHPDTSKEPGAKEKFVEIQAAYDILSDDQKRASFDQFGSADGPNMGFDPFGGAGAAGFGGFHPGSAESIFESLFGGAFGGGRTARTGFGGETRGEDIEASVNITFEEACKGTSRTISINPIDRCGTCTGSGLKENAKRSTCQVCRGTGTRTFVIQGGFQMASTCPACSGTGSSIAPGDECSSCSGAGRVKSKRSIMINIPAGVDDGYRIRQDGAGDVPLMGPGPPGSLYVRIHVMPSRTWRRQGTNLFYPAQIPFYTAVLGGRVRVPTLEGDVSVRVPSGTQPGDEMILRGRGVPRLGGRKSYENHGDLMVQFDITIPRSLSKRQKELLQQFADEYEGRSTSTSSSSTDAPPKADDTNSPGGNTNTDESRENNKHGES
;
A
#
# COMPACT_ATOMS: atom_id res chain seq x y z
N MET A 1 24.09 -22.78 36.20
CA MET A 1 23.94 -22.64 34.74
C MET A 1 22.85 -21.62 34.54
N ASP A 2 23.24 -20.38 34.26
CA ASP A 2 22.32 -19.28 34.04
C ASP A 2 21.60 -19.49 32.70
N ALA A 3 20.28 -19.29 32.68
CA ALA A 3 19.48 -19.50 31.48
C ALA A 3 19.86 -18.45 30.43
N GLU A 4 20.06 -18.89 29.18
CA GLU A 4 20.41 -17.99 28.08
C GLU A 4 19.23 -17.05 27.77
N PRO A 5 19.45 -15.74 27.63
CA PRO A 5 18.38 -14.77 27.43
C PRO A 5 17.72 -14.92 26.05
N ILE A 6 16.41 -14.68 25.98
CA ILE A 6 15.61 -14.90 24.77
C ILE A 6 15.77 -13.71 23.81
N ASN A 7 16.20 -13.97 22.58
CA ASN A 7 16.31 -12.98 21.52
C ASN A 7 15.05 -13.01 20.62
N VAL A 8 14.46 -11.83 20.37
CA VAL A 8 13.23 -11.65 19.58
C VAL A 8 13.45 -10.64 18.45
N LEU A 9 12.98 -10.97 17.25
CA LEU A 9 13.03 -10.12 16.07
C LEU A 9 11.65 -9.88 15.49
N PHE A 10 11.29 -8.63 15.20
CA PHE A 10 10.05 -8.29 14.50
C PHE A 10 10.33 -7.95 13.03
N CYS A 11 9.54 -8.47 12.10
CA CYS A 11 9.80 -8.31 10.67
C CYS A 11 8.56 -7.86 9.89
N CYS A 12 8.67 -6.77 9.14
CA CYS A 12 7.67 -6.37 8.15
C CYS A 12 8.27 -6.17 6.76
N LEU A 13 7.47 -5.71 5.79
CA LEU A 13 7.97 -5.52 4.42
C LEU A 13 9.09 -4.47 4.38
N GLY A 14 8.83 -3.27 4.91
CA GLY A 14 9.79 -2.18 5.08
C GLY A 14 9.93 -1.79 6.56
N ASN A 15 11.16 -1.58 7.03
CA ASN A 15 11.50 -1.47 8.45
C ASN A 15 11.37 -0.04 9.04
N ILE A 16 10.30 0.69 8.71
CA ILE A 16 10.12 2.09 9.14
C ILE A 16 8.82 2.33 9.92
N CYS A 17 7.81 1.47 9.78
CA CYS A 17 6.48 1.71 10.36
C CYS A 17 6.10 0.70 11.44
N ARG A 18 5.73 -0.52 11.02
CA ARG A 18 5.14 -1.55 11.89
C ARG A 18 6.16 -2.22 12.80
N SER A 19 7.23 -2.77 12.23
CA SER A 19 8.23 -3.51 13.00
C SER A 19 8.97 -2.67 14.04
N PRO A 20 9.33 -1.39 13.78
CA PRO A 20 9.97 -0.55 14.81
C PRO A 20 9.00 -0.20 15.95
N MET A 21 7.71 -0.02 15.63
CA MET A 21 6.67 0.22 16.63
C MET A 21 6.44 -1.02 17.51
N ALA A 22 6.37 -2.21 16.91
CA ALA A 22 6.22 -3.47 17.64
C ALA A 22 7.40 -3.74 18.57
N GLU A 23 8.62 -3.49 18.10
CA GLU A 23 9.83 -3.58 18.91
C GLU A 23 9.77 -2.66 20.13
N ALA A 24 9.45 -1.38 19.94
CA ALA A 24 9.37 -0.40 21.02
C ALA A 24 8.27 -0.76 22.04
N VAL A 25 7.09 -1.16 21.56
CA VAL A 25 5.98 -1.60 22.42
C VAL A 25 6.33 -2.87 23.19
N PHE A 26 7.00 -3.83 22.56
CA PHE A 26 7.40 -5.06 23.22
C PHE A 26 8.45 -4.79 24.31
N LYS A 27 9.47 -3.96 24.02
CA LYS A 27 10.46 -3.51 25.01
C LYS A 27 9.80 -2.83 26.21
N ASP A 28 8.84 -1.94 25.97
CA ASP A 28 8.10 -1.26 27.04
C ASP A 28 7.26 -2.25 27.87
N THR A 29 6.61 -3.22 27.23
CA THR A 29 5.82 -4.26 27.91
C THR A 29 6.71 -5.15 28.78
N VAL A 30 7.84 -5.62 28.27
CA VAL A 30 8.83 -6.42 29.03
C VAL A 30 9.38 -5.62 30.23
N LYS A 31 9.60 -4.31 30.05
CA LYS A 31 10.03 -3.42 31.13
C LYS A 31 8.96 -3.29 32.22
N LYS A 32 7.69 -3.11 31.84
CA LYS A 32 6.56 -2.99 32.77
C LYS A 32 6.32 -4.25 33.60
N GLU A 33 6.57 -5.42 33.00
CA GLU A 33 6.41 -6.72 33.65
C GLU A 33 7.68 -7.18 34.42
N ASN A 34 8.73 -6.34 34.50
CA ASN A 34 10.02 -6.65 35.14
C ASN A 34 10.69 -7.94 34.61
N MET A 35 10.58 -8.20 33.30
CA MET A 35 11.14 -9.42 32.67
C MET A 35 12.39 -9.15 31.83
N MET A 36 13.05 -7.99 31.98
CA MET A 36 14.21 -7.62 31.17
C MET A 36 15.36 -8.62 31.26
N ASP A 37 15.57 -9.27 32.41
CA ASP A 37 16.65 -10.25 32.59
C ASP A 37 16.44 -11.55 31.78
N GLN A 38 15.22 -11.78 31.29
CA GLN A 38 14.87 -12.96 30.48
C GLN A 38 15.03 -12.72 28.97
N PHE A 39 15.16 -11.47 28.53
CA PHE A 39 15.26 -11.11 27.13
C PHE A 39 16.62 -10.47 26.83
N GLY A 40 17.27 -10.94 25.77
CA GLY A 40 18.59 -10.44 25.38
C GLY A 40 18.45 -9.31 24.37
N ILE A 41 18.33 -9.70 23.11
CA ILE A 41 18.23 -8.78 21.97
C ILE A 41 16.78 -8.74 21.51
N ILE A 42 16.15 -7.57 21.60
CA ILE A 42 14.87 -7.26 20.99
C ILE A 42 15.13 -6.24 19.88
N ASP A 43 14.82 -6.61 18.64
CA ASP A 43 15.17 -5.82 17.45
C ASP A 43 14.08 -5.92 16.38
N SER A 44 14.18 -5.11 15.32
CA SER A 44 13.29 -5.17 14.15
C SER A 44 14.02 -5.06 12.81
N CYS A 45 13.46 -5.73 11.79
CA CYS A 45 14.02 -5.84 10.44
C CYS A 45 12.94 -5.71 9.34
N GLY A 46 13.37 -5.44 8.12
CA GLY A 46 12.54 -5.46 6.91
C GLY A 46 12.87 -6.68 6.06
N THR A 47 11.88 -7.31 5.42
CA THR A 47 12.15 -8.35 4.41
C THR A 47 12.76 -7.76 3.13
N ALA A 48 12.64 -6.44 2.94
CA ALA A 48 13.23 -5.70 1.83
C ALA A 48 14.20 -4.62 2.32
N ASP A 49 15.10 -4.19 1.45
CA ASP A 49 16.26 -3.32 1.72
C ASP A 49 16.07 -1.85 1.35
N TYR A 50 14.97 -1.49 0.68
CA TYR A 50 14.75 -0.13 0.14
C TYR A 50 14.67 1.00 1.18
N HIS A 51 14.56 0.69 2.47
CA HIS A 51 14.58 1.68 3.56
C HIS A 51 15.79 1.53 4.49
N GLU A 52 16.82 0.75 4.12
CA GLU A 52 17.99 0.57 4.99
C GLU A 52 18.69 1.91 5.29
N GLY A 53 18.90 2.18 6.57
CA GLY A 53 19.49 3.43 7.09
C GLY A 53 18.48 4.52 7.47
N GLU A 54 17.21 4.41 7.07
CA GLU A 54 16.18 5.41 7.37
C GLU A 54 15.73 5.40 8.84
N GLU A 55 15.24 6.54 9.31
CA GLU A 55 14.60 6.67 10.62
C GLU A 55 13.14 6.15 10.59
N PRO A 56 12.55 5.80 11.75
CA PRO A 56 11.16 5.36 11.80
C PRO A 56 10.23 6.46 11.31
N HIS A 57 9.16 6.07 10.63
CA HIS A 57 8.19 6.99 10.05
C HIS A 57 7.64 7.95 11.11
N SER A 58 7.57 9.24 10.76
CA SER A 58 7.23 10.32 11.69
C SER A 58 5.90 10.11 12.43
N THR A 59 4.88 9.53 11.77
CA THR A 59 3.60 9.18 12.40
C THR A 59 3.75 8.08 13.44
N SER A 60 4.57 7.05 13.19
CA SER A 60 4.86 5.99 14.18
C SER A 60 5.55 6.57 15.41
N VAL A 61 6.54 7.45 15.20
CA VAL A 61 7.23 8.16 16.30
C VAL A 61 6.24 8.98 17.12
N ARG A 62 5.37 9.75 16.46
CA ARG A 62 4.36 10.58 17.12
C ARG A 62 3.38 9.75 17.95
N VAL A 63 2.91 8.60 17.44
CA VAL A 63 1.97 7.72 18.15
C VAL A 63 2.64 7.06 19.36
N CYS A 64 3.85 6.53 19.20
CA CYS A 64 4.60 5.93 20.31
C CYS A 64 4.91 6.95 21.41
N MET A 65 5.40 8.15 21.05
CA MET A 65 5.70 9.21 22.01
C MET A 65 4.47 9.68 22.78
N LYS A 66 3.31 9.82 22.12
CA LYS A 66 2.04 10.16 22.80
C LYS A 66 1.61 9.12 23.84
N ASN A 67 2.04 7.86 23.68
CA ASN A 67 1.74 6.77 24.60
C ASN A 67 2.91 6.47 25.56
N ASN A 68 3.87 7.38 25.70
CA ASN A 68 5.07 7.24 26.54
C ASN A 68 5.96 6.03 26.20
N VAL A 69 5.93 5.57 24.95
CA VAL A 69 6.81 4.50 24.45
C VAL A 69 7.89 5.15 23.58
N PRO A 70 9.15 5.25 24.04
CA PRO A 70 10.21 5.81 23.23
C PRO A 70 10.60 4.84 22.11
N ILE A 71 10.65 5.34 20.88
CA ILE A 71 11.10 4.59 19.71
C ILE A 71 12.44 5.16 19.24
N LYS A 72 13.46 4.30 19.20
CA LYS A 72 14.79 4.63 18.69
C LYS A 72 15.29 3.43 17.90
N HIS A 73 15.14 3.52 16.58
CA HIS A 73 15.46 2.43 15.67
C HIS A 73 16.06 3.00 14.39
N GLN A 74 16.88 2.21 13.71
CA GLN A 74 17.36 2.52 12.37
C GLN A 74 17.00 1.36 11.46
N ALA A 75 16.31 1.67 10.37
CA ALA A 75 15.79 0.67 9.47
C ALA A 75 16.94 -0.17 8.89
N ARG A 76 16.78 -1.50 8.92
CA ARG A 76 17.69 -2.48 8.34
C ARG A 76 16.93 -3.64 7.69
N ALA A 77 17.54 -4.27 6.68
CA ALA A 77 17.04 -5.52 6.12
C ALA A 77 17.38 -6.73 7.01
N ILE A 78 16.60 -7.81 6.86
CA ILE A 78 16.91 -9.10 7.47
C ILE A 78 18.13 -9.73 6.79
N ARG A 79 19.02 -10.31 7.59
CA ARG A 79 20.23 -10.99 7.13
C ARG A 79 20.19 -12.48 7.47
N ASN A 80 20.95 -13.29 6.74
CA ASN A 80 21.00 -14.74 6.97
C ASN A 80 21.46 -15.10 8.40
N GLU A 81 22.32 -14.28 8.99
CA GLU A 81 22.79 -14.42 10.38
C GLU A 81 21.66 -14.25 11.41
N ASP A 82 20.62 -13.46 11.11
CA ASP A 82 19.51 -13.20 12.03
C ASP A 82 18.73 -14.49 12.35
N PHE A 83 18.61 -15.41 11.39
CA PHE A 83 17.92 -16.69 11.57
C PHE A 83 18.60 -17.65 12.57
N ASN A 84 19.87 -17.41 12.89
CA ASN A 84 20.61 -18.17 13.90
C ASN A 84 20.77 -17.39 15.21
N LYS A 85 20.68 -16.06 15.15
CA LYS A 85 20.87 -15.15 16.29
C LYS A 85 19.61 -14.98 17.14
N PHE A 86 18.43 -15.03 16.51
CA PHE A 86 17.16 -14.79 17.17
C PHE A 86 16.39 -16.11 17.40
N HIS A 87 15.86 -16.29 18.61
CA HIS A 87 15.08 -17.47 18.96
C HIS A 87 13.66 -17.40 18.38
N TYR A 88 13.09 -16.19 18.33
CA TYR A 88 11.76 -15.93 17.77
C TYR A 88 11.84 -14.82 16.72
N ILE A 89 11.32 -15.09 15.53
CA ILE A 89 11.19 -14.12 14.45
C ILE A 89 9.71 -13.97 14.12
N PHE A 90 9.16 -12.79 14.35
CA PHE A 90 7.74 -12.52 14.16
C PHE A 90 7.52 -11.73 12.87
N GLY A 91 6.89 -12.37 11.88
CA GLY A 91 6.30 -11.64 10.76
C GLY A 91 5.10 -10.81 11.22
N MET A 92 5.03 -9.55 10.77
CA MET A 92 3.93 -8.65 11.14
C MET A 92 2.63 -8.96 10.40
N ASP A 93 2.67 -9.67 9.28
CA ASP A 93 1.50 -10.20 8.58
C ASP A 93 1.81 -11.53 7.89
N THR A 94 0.79 -12.18 7.33
CA THR A 94 0.91 -13.48 6.65
C THR A 94 1.81 -13.42 5.41
N ASN A 95 1.94 -12.27 4.76
CA ASN A 95 2.85 -12.10 3.62
C ASN A 95 4.30 -11.96 4.10
N ASN A 96 4.54 -11.29 5.24
CA ASN A 96 5.85 -11.20 5.85
C ASN A 96 6.34 -12.58 6.29
N VAL A 97 5.48 -13.39 6.91
CA VAL A 97 5.81 -14.79 7.23
C VAL A 97 6.18 -15.56 5.97
N ARG A 98 5.37 -15.50 4.89
CA ARG A 98 5.70 -16.15 3.62
C ARG A 98 7.03 -15.68 3.03
N ASN A 99 7.35 -14.40 3.14
CA ASN A 99 8.62 -13.85 2.65
C ASN A 99 9.80 -14.35 3.50
N LEU A 100 9.64 -14.42 4.81
CA LEU A 100 10.63 -15.00 5.72
C LEU A 100 10.89 -16.47 5.42
N THR A 101 9.84 -17.29 5.25
CA THR A 101 9.98 -18.71 4.91
C THR A 101 10.73 -18.94 3.60
N LYS A 102 10.63 -18.01 2.63
CA LYS A 102 11.38 -18.09 1.36
C LYS A 102 12.87 -17.80 1.53
N ILE A 103 13.22 -16.88 2.43
CA ILE A 103 14.59 -16.42 2.65
C ILE A 103 15.31 -17.33 3.68
N GLN A 104 14.54 -18.05 4.50
CA GLN A 104 15.03 -18.90 5.57
C GLN A 104 16.03 -19.96 5.06
N PRO A 105 17.27 -19.99 5.58
CA PRO A 105 18.24 -21.04 5.28
C PRO A 105 17.76 -22.42 5.76
N LYS A 106 18.01 -23.48 4.97
CA LYS A 106 17.65 -24.86 5.36
C LYS A 106 18.38 -25.26 6.66
N GLY A 107 17.63 -25.50 7.72
CA GLY A 107 18.15 -25.95 9.03
C GLY A 107 18.22 -24.89 10.13
N SER A 108 17.73 -23.66 9.90
CA SER A 108 17.65 -22.62 10.94
C SER A 108 16.41 -22.77 11.84
N LYS A 109 16.51 -22.28 13.08
CA LYS A 109 15.50 -22.38 14.13
C LYS A 109 14.68 -21.08 14.22
N ALA A 110 13.86 -20.79 13.22
CA ALA A 110 12.87 -19.70 13.34
C ALA A 110 11.48 -20.32 13.57
N ASN A 111 10.80 -19.85 14.62
CA ASN A 111 9.44 -20.27 14.94
C ASN A 111 8.47 -19.20 14.39
N ASP A 112 7.67 -19.57 13.39
CA ASP A 112 6.72 -18.69 12.72
C ASP A 112 5.38 -18.74 13.45
N ASP A 113 4.99 -17.67 14.16
CA ASP A 113 3.69 -17.59 14.84
C ASP A 113 2.80 -16.47 14.26
N ASN A 114 1.59 -16.84 13.86
CA ASN A 114 0.67 -16.13 12.95
C ASN A 114 -0.09 -14.95 13.61
N GLY A 115 0.62 -13.93 14.09
CA GLY A 115 0.00 -12.66 14.49
C GLY A 115 -0.15 -11.72 13.28
N THR A 116 -1.37 -11.37 12.87
CA THR A 116 -1.58 -10.40 11.76
C THR A 116 -1.77 -8.99 12.32
N VAL A 117 -0.78 -8.13 12.12
CA VAL A 117 -0.79 -6.69 12.43
C VAL A 117 -1.04 -5.92 11.13
N PHE A 118 -2.06 -5.06 11.18
CA PHE A 118 -2.55 -4.31 10.02
C PHE A 118 -1.52 -3.30 9.49
N ASP A 119 -1.45 -3.09 8.16
CA ASP A 119 -0.55 -2.11 7.55
C ASP A 119 -1.18 -0.70 7.54
N PRO A 120 -0.65 0.27 8.31
CA PRO A 120 -1.24 1.60 8.40
C PRO A 120 -0.85 2.51 7.23
N TYR A 121 0.13 2.13 6.40
CA TYR A 121 0.75 3.01 5.41
C TYR A 121 -0.24 3.51 4.34
N PHE A 122 -1.33 2.79 4.10
CA PHE A 122 -2.29 3.08 3.02
C PHE A 122 -3.61 3.71 3.50
N ILE A 123 -3.77 3.96 4.81
CA ILE A 123 -5.10 4.10 5.44
C ILE A 123 -5.23 5.39 6.27
N GLY A 124 -4.13 6.15 6.41
CA GLY A 124 -4.10 7.45 7.06
C GLY A 124 -3.66 7.42 8.53
N ASP A 125 -3.46 8.60 9.12
CA ASP A 125 -2.82 8.77 10.43
C ASP A 125 -3.53 8.05 11.60
N SER A 126 -4.87 7.88 11.53
CA SER A 126 -5.63 7.17 12.57
C SER A 126 -5.31 5.67 12.61
N ALA A 127 -4.90 5.07 11.48
CA ALA A 127 -4.57 3.65 11.43
C ALA A 127 -3.34 3.29 12.27
N PHE A 128 -2.40 4.24 12.43
CA PHE A 128 -1.21 4.03 13.26
C PHE A 128 -1.55 3.83 14.75
N TYR A 129 -2.65 4.43 15.24
CA TYR A 129 -3.14 4.18 16.61
C TYR A 129 -3.69 2.76 16.77
N THR A 130 -4.49 2.29 15.80
CA THR A 130 -5.00 0.90 15.81
C THR A 130 -3.86 -0.10 15.75
N VAL A 131 -2.81 0.17 14.95
CA VAL A 131 -1.62 -0.68 14.88
C VAL A 131 -0.86 -0.69 16.21
N PHE A 132 -0.75 0.46 16.88
CA PHE A 132 -0.15 0.53 18.21
C PHE A 132 -0.93 -0.31 19.24
N GLU A 133 -2.26 -0.23 19.26
CA GLU A 133 -3.12 -1.04 20.13
C GLU A 133 -3.00 -2.54 19.83
N GLN A 134 -2.95 -2.92 18.54
CA GLN A 134 -2.72 -4.29 18.12
C GLN A 134 -1.34 -4.80 18.58
N CYS A 135 -0.29 -3.99 18.40
CA CYS A 135 1.05 -4.32 18.88
C CYS A 135 1.08 -4.51 20.40
N GLN A 136 0.37 -3.70 21.18
CA GLN A 136 0.25 -3.88 22.64
C GLN A 136 -0.47 -5.18 22.99
N SER A 137 -1.64 -5.42 22.41
CA SER A 137 -2.43 -6.63 22.66
C SER A 137 -1.64 -7.90 22.33
N VAL A 138 -0.96 -7.91 21.18
CA VAL A 138 -0.13 -9.02 20.73
C VAL A 138 1.14 -9.17 21.59
N ALA A 139 1.80 -8.07 21.97
CA ALA A 139 2.97 -8.12 22.85
C ALA A 139 2.64 -8.74 24.21
N SER A 140 1.56 -8.28 24.86
CA SER A 140 1.11 -8.84 26.14
C SER A 140 0.67 -10.30 26.01
N GLY A 141 -0.02 -10.67 24.92
CA GLY A 141 -0.41 -12.05 24.65
C GLY A 141 0.78 -12.97 24.38
N LYS A 142 1.78 -12.51 23.62
CA LYS A 142 3.00 -13.27 23.29
C LYS A 142 3.89 -13.46 24.51
N LEU A 143 4.05 -12.43 25.34
CA LEU A 143 4.84 -12.52 26.58
C LEU A 143 4.32 -13.64 27.50
N ARG A 144 3.01 -13.88 27.54
CA ARG A 144 2.39 -14.97 28.32
C ARG A 144 2.59 -16.36 27.70
N ARG A 145 2.89 -16.45 26.39
CA ARG A 145 3.05 -17.71 25.65
C ARG A 145 4.50 -18.17 25.52
N ILE A 146 5.46 -17.25 25.65
CA ILE A 146 6.88 -17.60 25.64
C ILE A 146 7.18 -18.38 26.93
N PRO A 147 7.58 -19.67 26.84
CA PRO A 147 7.89 -20.45 28.03
C PRO A 147 9.07 -19.82 28.77
N THR A 148 8.84 -19.38 30.01
CA THR A 148 9.88 -18.81 30.89
C THR A 148 10.70 -19.90 31.62
N ALA A 149 10.45 -21.17 31.30
CA ALA A 149 11.13 -22.30 31.91
C ALA A 149 12.53 -22.50 31.31
N ARG A 150 13.52 -22.53 32.21
CA ARG A 150 14.94 -22.82 31.97
C ARG A 150 15.12 -23.84 30.84
N VAL A 151 15.74 -23.43 29.75
CA VAL A 151 16.25 -24.36 28.72
C VAL A 151 17.40 -25.13 29.37
N SER A 152 17.10 -26.31 29.93
CA SER A 152 18.12 -27.29 30.27
C SER A 152 18.83 -27.70 28.98
N ALA A 153 20.16 -27.66 29.01
CA ALA A 153 21.04 -28.12 27.95
C ALA A 153 20.93 -29.65 27.80
N ASP A 154 19.84 -30.13 27.21
CA ASP A 154 19.67 -31.56 26.92
C ASP A 154 18.73 -31.77 25.73
N VAL A 155 19.13 -31.27 24.56
CA VAL A 155 18.62 -31.79 23.28
C VAL A 155 19.77 -31.83 22.27
N THR A 156 20.55 -32.92 22.31
CA THR A 156 21.22 -33.50 21.13
C THR A 156 21.20 -35.03 21.26
N PRO A 157 21.54 -35.79 20.21
CA PRO A 157 20.68 -36.12 19.07
C PRO A 157 20.32 -37.61 19.11
N ARG A 158 19.07 -37.98 18.77
CA ARG A 158 18.74 -39.38 18.48
C ARG A 158 18.33 -39.56 17.02
N THR A 159 19.35 -39.97 16.27
CA THR A 159 19.35 -40.99 15.21
C THR A 159 17.98 -41.56 14.84
N LEU A 160 17.69 -41.46 13.54
CA LEU A 160 16.70 -42.26 12.80
C LEU A 160 16.74 -43.74 13.21
N VAL A 161 15.57 -44.30 13.51
CA VAL A 161 15.34 -45.75 13.45
C VAL A 161 14.24 -45.99 12.42
N THR A 162 14.63 -46.63 11.32
CA THR A 162 13.76 -47.35 10.39
C THR A 162 13.76 -48.82 10.78
N VAL A 163 12.62 -49.51 10.58
CA VAL A 163 12.47 -50.94 10.84
C VAL A 163 12.56 -51.71 9.51
N SER A 164 13.54 -52.62 9.42
CA SER A 164 13.68 -53.84 8.58
C SER A 164 13.55 -53.69 7.03
N SER A 165 14.44 -54.27 6.20
CA SER A 165 14.89 -55.68 6.17
C SER A 165 16.16 -55.90 5.30
N ALA A 166 16.84 -57.04 5.55
CA ALA A 166 17.71 -57.83 4.66
C ALA A 166 19.11 -57.26 4.29
N VAL A 167 20.24 -57.78 4.83
CA VAL A 167 20.97 -59.05 4.57
C VAL A 167 22.17 -58.88 3.60
N THR A 168 23.32 -59.43 4.03
CA THR A 168 24.56 -59.86 3.34
C THR A 168 25.72 -58.88 3.02
N HIS A 169 26.83 -59.15 3.73
CA HIS A 169 28.26 -59.29 3.36
C HIS A 169 28.99 -58.31 2.41
N GLY A 170 30.20 -57.89 2.82
CA GLY A 170 31.34 -57.85 1.89
C GLY A 170 32.47 -56.83 2.11
N ARG A 171 33.51 -57.25 2.86
CA ARG A 171 34.97 -57.07 2.65
C ARG A 171 35.69 -55.69 2.63
N CYS A 172 36.86 -55.76 3.28
CA CYS A 172 38.03 -54.87 3.29
C CYS A 172 38.66 -54.56 1.92
N SER A 173 39.46 -53.47 1.88
CA SER A 173 40.87 -53.40 1.42
C SER A 173 41.32 -51.92 1.42
N SER A 174 42.19 -51.47 2.33
CA SER A 174 43.66 -51.40 2.23
C SER A 174 44.22 -50.69 0.99
N SER A 175 44.87 -49.55 1.17
CA SER A 175 46.25 -49.31 0.71
C SER A 175 46.78 -47.96 1.20
N SER A 176 48.08 -47.94 1.41
CA SER A 176 48.83 -46.99 2.22
C SER A 176 50.17 -46.72 1.56
N SER A 177 50.61 -45.46 1.51
CA SER A 177 52.04 -45.04 1.52
C SER A 177 52.11 -43.49 1.46
N ARG A 178 52.54 -42.80 2.54
CA ARG A 178 53.91 -42.33 2.88
C ARG A 178 54.50 -41.38 1.81
N PHE A 179 55.02 -40.17 2.06
CA PHE A 179 55.92 -39.61 3.10
C PHE A 179 55.59 -38.10 3.29
N ALA A 180 55.44 -37.50 4.48
CA ALA A 180 56.38 -37.15 5.56
C ALA A 180 57.45 -36.07 5.20
N ARG A 181 57.35 -34.86 5.79
CA ARG A 181 58.31 -34.20 6.73
C ARG A 181 57.94 -32.70 6.92
N ALA A 182 57.39 -32.31 8.08
CA ALA A 182 58.04 -31.61 9.23
C ALA A 182 58.32 -30.10 8.96
N SER A 183 57.55 -29.19 9.57
CA SER A 183 57.77 -28.56 10.88
C SER A 183 58.77 -27.38 10.86
N SER A 184 58.28 -26.17 11.12
CA SER A 184 58.84 -25.25 12.15
C SER A 184 58.10 -23.92 12.14
N GLN A 185 57.83 -23.44 13.34
CA GLN A 185 57.10 -22.24 13.74
C GLN A 185 57.96 -20.94 13.60
N PRO A 186 57.48 -19.75 14.04
CA PRO A 186 57.57 -18.50 13.29
C PRO A 186 58.71 -17.57 13.75
N SER A 187 59.01 -16.55 12.93
CA SER A 187 59.79 -15.39 13.38
C SER A 187 59.31 -14.10 12.71
N GLN A 188 59.12 -13.10 13.56
CA GLN A 188 58.77 -11.72 13.24
C GLN A 188 59.97 -11.00 12.59
N LYS A 189 59.72 -10.10 11.63
CA LYS A 189 60.07 -8.66 11.73
C LYS A 189 59.76 -7.89 10.44
N THR A 190 58.98 -6.83 10.63
CA THR A 190 59.07 -5.49 10.01
C THR A 190 59.24 -5.35 8.50
N ALA A 191 58.22 -4.78 7.85
CA ALA A 191 58.43 -3.94 6.66
C ALA A 191 57.26 -2.95 6.45
N VAL A 192 57.56 -1.67 6.68
CA VAL A 192 57.26 -0.49 5.86
C VAL A 192 55.84 -0.27 5.32
N TYR A 193 55.20 0.79 5.82
CA TYR A 193 54.04 1.45 5.24
C TYR A 193 54.35 1.91 3.80
N ASN A 194 53.76 1.23 2.81
CA ASN A 194 53.71 1.73 1.44
C ASN A 194 52.40 2.49 1.23
N VAL A 195 52.51 3.81 1.20
CA VAL A 195 51.48 4.71 0.69
C VAL A 195 51.30 4.41 -0.80
N ARG A 196 50.18 3.80 -1.19
CA ARG A 196 49.85 3.62 -2.61
C ARG A 196 49.18 4.90 -3.12
N GLY A 197 49.85 5.56 -4.06
CA GLY A 197 49.35 6.72 -4.78
C GLY A 197 48.14 6.38 -5.65
N PHE A 198 47.29 7.39 -5.84
CA PHE A 198 46.20 7.39 -6.78
C PHE A 198 46.75 7.26 -8.21
N HIS A 199 46.43 6.16 -8.89
CA HIS A 199 46.56 6.07 -10.34
C HIS A 199 45.18 6.26 -10.96
N SER A 200 45.02 7.32 -11.76
CA SER A 200 43.89 7.42 -12.68
C SER A 200 44.04 6.34 -13.75
N SER A 201 43.20 5.31 -13.68
CA SER A 201 42.92 4.47 -14.85
C SER A 201 42.31 5.37 -15.92
N SER A 202 43.01 5.52 -17.05
CA SER A 202 42.48 6.19 -18.23
C SER A 202 41.19 5.49 -18.64
N ASN A 203 40.09 6.22 -18.53
CA ASN A 203 38.85 5.84 -19.20
C ASN A 203 39.20 5.80 -20.70
N ARG A 204 39.22 4.62 -21.32
CA ARG A 204 39.11 4.54 -22.77
C ARG A 204 37.71 5.05 -23.10
N LEU A 205 37.55 6.36 -23.19
CA LEU A 205 36.52 6.96 -24.01
C LEU A 205 36.72 6.35 -25.40
N SER A 206 35.87 5.37 -25.72
CA SER A 206 35.66 4.98 -27.10
C SER A 206 35.37 6.26 -27.85
N THR A 207 36.23 6.61 -28.80
CA THR A 207 35.91 7.53 -29.88
C THR A 207 34.45 7.32 -30.28
N PRO A 208 33.60 8.36 -30.30
CA PRO A 208 32.20 8.19 -30.66
C PRO A 208 32.15 7.46 -32.01
N LYS A 209 31.59 6.24 -31.98
CA LYS A 209 31.53 5.37 -33.15
C LYS A 209 30.67 6.07 -34.19
N ASP A 210 31.16 6.13 -35.44
CA ASP A 210 30.40 6.69 -36.56
C ASP A 210 29.02 5.98 -36.63
N PRO A 211 27.89 6.70 -36.53
CA PRO A 211 26.55 6.13 -36.60
C PRO A 211 26.32 5.29 -37.85
N TYR A 212 26.92 5.70 -38.98
CA TYR A 212 26.84 4.97 -40.23
C TYR A 212 27.61 3.64 -40.15
N ALA A 213 28.79 3.64 -39.51
CA ALA A 213 29.56 2.41 -39.27
C ALA A 213 28.88 1.47 -38.28
N THR A 214 28.17 2.01 -37.28
CA THR A 214 27.43 1.25 -36.26
C THR A 214 26.23 0.51 -36.85
N LEU A 215 25.51 1.13 -37.79
CA LEU A 215 24.43 0.49 -38.54
C LEU A 215 24.92 -0.30 -39.77
N GLY A 216 26.20 -0.19 -40.13
CA GLY A 216 26.78 -0.88 -41.31
C GLY A 216 26.28 -0.33 -42.65
N VAL A 217 25.89 0.94 -42.68
CA VAL A 217 25.36 1.62 -43.88
C VAL A 217 26.35 2.69 -44.36
N LYS A 218 26.28 3.03 -45.64
CA LYS A 218 27.09 4.14 -46.20
C LYS A 218 26.47 5.50 -45.83
N ARG A 219 27.27 6.57 -45.87
CA ARG A 219 26.80 7.94 -45.56
C ARG A 219 25.74 8.47 -46.54
N ASP A 220 25.69 7.94 -47.75
CA ASP A 220 24.69 8.23 -48.79
C ASP A 220 23.43 7.34 -48.71
N ALA A 221 23.31 6.49 -47.68
CA ALA A 221 22.18 5.57 -47.54
C ALA A 221 20.83 6.32 -47.42
N SER A 222 19.80 5.78 -48.09
CA SER A 222 18.44 6.32 -47.99
C SER A 222 17.82 6.00 -46.62
N ALA A 223 16.83 6.77 -46.18
CA ALA A 223 16.11 6.51 -44.93
C ALA A 223 15.50 5.08 -44.87
N LYS A 224 15.15 4.53 -46.05
CA LYS A 224 14.64 3.17 -46.18
C LYS A 224 15.73 2.12 -45.89
N ASP A 225 16.95 2.35 -46.35
CA ASP A 225 18.09 1.45 -46.15
C ASP A 225 18.54 1.46 -44.68
N ILE A 226 18.59 2.65 -44.07
CA ILE A 226 18.89 2.84 -42.64
C ILE A 226 17.87 2.09 -41.76
N LYS A 227 16.57 2.24 -42.06
CA LYS A 227 15.51 1.51 -41.37
C LYS A 227 15.64 0.00 -41.55
N SER A 228 15.96 -0.46 -42.77
CA SER A 228 16.13 -1.89 -43.04
C SER A 228 17.32 -2.51 -42.29
N ALA A 229 18.44 -1.79 -42.20
CA ALA A 229 19.64 -2.22 -41.49
C ALA A 229 19.40 -2.27 -39.98
N TYR A 230 18.71 -1.27 -39.42
CA TYR A 230 18.29 -1.26 -38.02
C TYR A 230 17.44 -2.49 -37.67
N TYR A 231 16.40 -2.82 -38.44
CA TYR A 231 15.56 -3.99 -38.14
C TYR A 231 16.33 -5.32 -38.21
N GLN A 232 17.29 -5.44 -39.14
CA GLN A 232 18.12 -6.64 -39.23
C GLN A 232 19.07 -6.78 -38.04
N LEU A 233 19.64 -5.68 -37.54
CA LEU A 233 20.55 -5.67 -36.39
C LEU A 233 19.79 -5.79 -35.06
N ALA A 234 18.65 -5.11 -34.92
CA ALA A 234 17.77 -5.21 -33.74
C ALA A 234 17.26 -6.65 -33.55
N LYS A 235 16.89 -7.36 -34.63
CA LYS A 235 16.48 -8.77 -34.55
C LYS A 235 17.65 -9.71 -34.15
N LYS A 236 18.88 -9.37 -34.53
CA LYS A 236 20.08 -10.15 -34.20
C LYS A 236 20.57 -9.93 -32.76
N PHE A 237 20.45 -8.71 -32.25
CA PHE A 237 20.94 -8.31 -30.92
C PHE A 237 19.83 -8.05 -29.89
N HIS A 238 18.58 -8.46 -30.18
CA HIS A 238 17.49 -8.34 -29.22
C HIS A 238 17.82 -9.12 -27.93
N PRO A 239 17.63 -8.51 -26.74
CA PRO A 239 18.05 -9.08 -25.46
C PRO A 239 17.39 -10.43 -25.16
N ASP A 240 16.19 -10.67 -25.70
CA ASP A 240 15.45 -11.92 -25.46
C ASP A 240 15.79 -13.06 -26.45
N THR A 241 16.33 -12.76 -27.63
CA THR A 241 16.59 -13.79 -28.66
C THR A 241 18.08 -14.06 -28.91
N SER A 242 18.97 -13.15 -28.52
CA SER A 242 20.41 -13.30 -28.73
C SER A 242 21.11 -13.90 -27.49
N LYS A 243 21.98 -14.91 -27.69
CA LYS A 243 22.76 -15.57 -26.63
C LYS A 243 24.23 -15.12 -26.59
N GLU A 244 24.61 -14.09 -27.34
CA GLU A 244 25.99 -13.59 -27.38
C GLU A 244 26.35 -12.69 -26.18
N PRO A 245 27.57 -12.77 -25.63
CA PRO A 245 28.04 -11.84 -24.61
C PRO A 245 28.17 -10.42 -25.21
N GLY A 246 27.54 -9.43 -24.58
CA GLY A 246 27.54 -8.04 -25.05
C GLY A 246 26.41 -7.65 -26.01
N ALA A 247 25.39 -8.50 -26.22
CA ALA A 247 24.24 -8.18 -27.07
C ALA A 247 23.48 -6.93 -26.60
N LYS A 248 23.34 -6.73 -25.29
CA LYS A 248 22.71 -5.55 -24.68
C LYS A 248 23.46 -4.26 -25.00
N GLU A 249 24.78 -4.28 -24.94
CA GLU A 249 25.63 -3.11 -25.22
C GLU A 249 25.56 -2.72 -26.70
N LYS A 250 25.67 -3.72 -27.61
CA LYS A 250 25.50 -3.50 -29.05
C LYS A 250 24.10 -2.99 -29.40
N PHE A 251 23.06 -3.48 -28.72
CA PHE A 251 21.69 -3.03 -28.94
C PHE A 251 21.52 -1.55 -28.58
N VAL A 252 22.09 -1.10 -27.47
CA VAL A 252 22.08 0.32 -27.07
C VAL A 252 22.83 1.19 -28.09
N GLU A 253 23.96 0.71 -28.62
CA GLU A 253 24.71 1.40 -29.68
C GLU A 253 23.92 1.51 -30.99
N ILE A 254 23.24 0.43 -31.40
CA ILE A 254 22.40 0.40 -32.61
C ILE A 254 21.20 1.35 -32.46
N GLN A 255 20.60 1.41 -31.27
CA GLN A 255 19.48 2.31 -30.98
C GLN A 255 19.92 3.78 -31.07
N ALA A 256 21.04 4.14 -30.44
CA ALA A 256 21.59 5.49 -30.48
C ALA A 256 21.96 5.95 -31.90
N ALA A 257 22.51 5.05 -32.73
CA ALA A 257 22.82 5.34 -34.13
C ALA A 257 21.54 5.57 -34.97
N TYR A 258 20.48 4.80 -34.72
CA TYR A 258 19.21 4.98 -35.42
C TYR A 258 18.50 6.28 -35.03
N ASP A 259 18.55 6.70 -33.77
CA ASP A 259 17.91 7.94 -33.32
C ASP A 259 18.53 9.20 -33.97
N ILE A 260 19.82 9.15 -34.33
CA ILE A 260 20.51 10.22 -35.05
C ILE A 260 20.19 10.17 -36.54
N LEU A 261 20.20 8.98 -37.15
CA LEU A 261 20.09 8.79 -38.59
C LEU A 261 18.66 8.67 -39.13
N SER A 262 17.66 8.46 -38.26
CA SER A 262 16.25 8.31 -38.64
C SER A 262 15.52 9.64 -38.88
N ASP A 263 16.01 10.73 -38.27
CA ASP A 263 15.46 12.08 -38.41
C ASP A 263 16.36 12.91 -39.34
N ASP A 264 15.78 13.46 -40.41
CA ASP A 264 16.51 14.23 -41.42
C ASP A 264 17.20 15.47 -40.83
N GLN A 265 16.63 16.12 -39.81
CA GLN A 265 17.24 17.29 -39.16
C GLN A 265 18.41 16.90 -38.27
N LYS A 266 18.31 15.79 -37.53
CA LYS A 266 19.41 15.27 -36.69
C LYS A 266 20.53 14.68 -37.53
N ARG A 267 20.20 14.05 -38.65
CA ARG A 267 21.18 13.58 -39.64
C ARG A 267 21.93 14.75 -40.27
N ALA A 268 21.21 15.80 -40.69
CA ALA A 268 21.83 16.99 -41.27
C ALA A 268 22.76 17.71 -40.28
N SER A 269 22.38 17.83 -39.00
CA SER A 269 23.25 18.43 -37.99
C SER A 269 24.48 17.57 -37.69
N PHE A 270 24.33 16.25 -37.68
CA PHE A 270 25.45 15.32 -37.56
C PHE A 270 26.40 15.38 -38.75
N ASP A 271 25.87 15.42 -39.97
CA ASP A 271 26.66 15.49 -41.21
C ASP A 271 27.35 16.86 -41.36
N GLN A 272 26.79 17.94 -40.81
CA GLN A 272 27.33 19.30 -40.87
C GLN A 272 28.36 19.62 -39.78
N PHE A 273 28.16 19.12 -38.55
CA PHE A 273 28.99 19.46 -37.39
C PHE A 273 29.86 18.30 -36.87
N GLY A 274 29.66 17.07 -37.38
CA GLY A 274 30.32 15.87 -36.86
C GLY A 274 29.86 15.52 -35.44
N SER A 275 30.34 14.40 -34.89
CA SER A 275 30.23 14.14 -33.44
C SER A 275 30.85 15.31 -32.70
N ALA A 276 30.04 16.03 -31.92
CA ALA A 276 30.42 17.26 -31.23
C ALA A 276 31.75 17.14 -30.49
N ASP A 277 32.84 17.59 -31.12
CA ASP A 277 34.11 18.02 -30.53
C ASP A 277 35.03 18.56 -31.64
N GLY A 278 34.93 19.86 -31.90
CA GLY A 278 35.87 20.67 -32.68
C GLY A 278 36.08 22.02 -31.98
N PRO A 279 37.29 22.59 -32.01
CA PRO A 279 37.90 23.24 -30.85
C PRO A 279 37.41 24.67 -30.61
N ASN A 280 37.41 25.02 -29.32
CA ASN A 280 37.48 26.37 -28.77
C ASN A 280 36.13 27.12 -28.61
N MET A 281 35.52 26.98 -27.44
CA MET A 281 35.43 28.05 -26.44
C MET A 281 34.88 27.44 -25.14
N GLY A 282 35.70 27.45 -24.09
CA GLY A 282 35.41 26.81 -22.82
C GLY A 282 34.14 27.34 -22.16
N PHE A 283 33.18 26.44 -21.95
CA PHE A 283 32.22 26.54 -20.87
C PHE A 283 31.93 25.12 -20.39
N ASP A 284 32.64 24.74 -19.33
CA ASP A 284 32.46 23.49 -18.59
C ASP A 284 31.26 23.66 -17.65
N PRO A 285 30.09 23.02 -17.90
CA PRO A 285 28.95 23.09 -16.99
C PRO A 285 29.07 22.10 -15.82
N PHE A 286 30.21 21.40 -15.69
CA PHE A 286 30.38 20.31 -14.73
C PHE A 286 31.75 20.31 -14.01
N GLY A 287 32.41 21.46 -13.89
CA GLY A 287 33.72 21.58 -13.24
C GLY A 287 33.95 22.87 -12.48
N GLY A 288 33.44 22.96 -11.24
CA GLY A 288 33.97 23.91 -10.24
C GLY A 288 32.97 24.43 -9.19
N ALA A 289 33.25 24.08 -7.93
CA ALA A 289 32.68 24.61 -6.67
C ALA A 289 31.40 23.96 -6.11
N GLY A 290 31.61 22.93 -5.27
CA GLY A 290 31.21 22.94 -3.86
C GLY A 290 29.72 23.07 -3.48
N ALA A 291 29.13 21.93 -3.09
CA ALA A 291 28.16 21.74 -2.01
C ALA A 291 26.83 22.52 -2.03
N ALA A 292 25.74 21.87 -2.51
CA ALA A 292 24.50 21.64 -1.75
C ALA A 292 23.35 21.12 -2.66
N GLY A 293 22.88 19.91 -2.36
CA GLY A 293 21.49 19.43 -2.50
C GLY A 293 20.69 19.68 -3.78
N PHE A 294 20.63 18.69 -4.68
CA PHE A 294 19.37 18.31 -5.34
C PHE A 294 19.44 16.86 -5.85
N GLY A 295 18.82 15.95 -5.12
CA GLY A 295 18.63 14.56 -5.54
C GLY A 295 17.27 14.35 -6.18
N GLY A 296 17.22 13.57 -7.28
CA GLY A 296 16.01 12.86 -7.71
C GLY A 296 15.53 13.11 -9.13
N PHE A 297 16.33 12.79 -10.17
CA PHE A 297 15.83 12.57 -11.53
C PHE A 297 15.84 11.06 -11.83
N HIS A 298 14.65 10.45 -11.92
CA HIS A 298 14.40 9.12 -12.51
C HIS A 298 13.84 9.33 -13.93
N PRO A 299 13.76 8.31 -14.81
CA PRO A 299 14.29 8.34 -16.16
C PRO A 299 13.13 8.20 -17.15
N GLY A 300 12.67 9.30 -17.74
CA GLY A 300 11.47 9.20 -18.57
C GLY A 300 11.22 10.30 -19.57
N SER A 301 12.14 11.24 -19.78
CA SER A 301 11.96 12.25 -20.83
C SER A 301 13.29 12.89 -21.22
N ALA A 302 14.00 12.28 -22.17
CA ALA A 302 15.11 12.94 -22.85
C ALA A 302 14.58 14.01 -23.84
N GLU A 303 13.32 13.86 -24.26
CA GLU A 303 12.63 14.76 -25.19
C GLU A 303 12.33 16.14 -24.58
N SER A 304 11.91 16.20 -23.30
CA SER A 304 11.52 17.47 -22.67
C SER A 304 12.69 18.35 -22.25
N ILE A 305 13.86 17.75 -22.00
CA ILE A 305 15.09 18.46 -21.66
C ILE A 305 15.76 19.02 -22.93
N PHE A 306 15.67 18.30 -24.06
CA PHE A 306 16.23 18.76 -25.33
C PHE A 306 15.37 19.84 -25.99
N GLU A 307 14.03 19.75 -25.92
CA GLU A 307 13.12 20.78 -26.44
C GLU A 307 13.21 22.10 -25.66
N SER A 308 13.41 22.01 -24.33
CA SER A 308 13.58 23.19 -23.47
C SER A 308 14.96 23.85 -23.60
N LEU A 309 15.99 23.10 -24.02
CA LEU A 309 17.37 23.60 -24.11
C LEU A 309 17.77 24.06 -25.53
N PHE A 310 17.23 23.43 -26.58
CA PHE A 310 17.52 23.79 -27.98
C PHE A 310 16.43 24.63 -28.67
N GLY A 311 15.20 24.66 -28.14
CA GLY A 311 14.11 25.49 -28.68
C GLY A 311 14.28 27.00 -28.45
N GLY A 312 15.20 27.40 -27.57
CA GLY A 312 15.43 28.80 -27.20
C GLY A 312 16.61 29.50 -27.89
N ALA A 313 17.48 28.79 -28.63
CA ALA A 313 18.81 29.32 -28.98
C ALA A 313 19.13 29.48 -30.47
N PHE A 314 18.30 28.98 -31.41
CA PHE A 314 18.62 29.01 -32.85
C PHE A 314 17.57 29.64 -33.78
N GLY A 315 16.64 30.42 -33.23
CA GLY A 315 15.61 31.14 -33.98
C GLY A 315 15.90 32.64 -34.13
N GLY A 316 16.75 33.01 -35.08
CA GLY A 316 17.01 34.41 -35.42
C GLY A 316 15.78 35.11 -36.00
N GLY A 317 15.25 36.07 -35.25
CA GLY A 317 14.57 37.27 -35.75
C GLY A 317 13.25 37.09 -36.51
N ARG A 318 12.13 37.22 -35.80
CA ARG A 318 11.03 38.17 -36.09
C ARG A 318 9.86 37.98 -35.12
N THR A 319 9.45 39.09 -34.50
CA THR A 319 8.17 39.30 -33.80
C THR A 319 8.06 38.73 -32.37
N ALA A 320 8.75 39.40 -31.44
CA ALA A 320 8.32 39.52 -30.05
C ALA A 320 7.05 40.39 -29.94
N ARG A 321 5.92 39.92 -30.50
CA ARG A 321 4.58 40.49 -30.30
C ARG A 321 3.54 39.38 -30.11
N THR A 322 3.66 38.62 -29.03
CA THR A 322 2.49 38.12 -28.30
C THR A 322 2.92 37.89 -26.86
N GLY A 323 2.19 38.51 -25.91
CA GLY A 323 2.53 38.47 -24.49
C GLY A 323 2.42 37.08 -23.88
N PHE A 324 2.66 37.04 -22.57
CA PHE A 324 2.26 35.99 -21.62
C PHE A 324 0.77 35.61 -21.75
N GLY A 325 0.39 34.97 -22.86
CA GLY A 325 -0.98 34.74 -23.28
C GLY A 325 -1.12 33.39 -23.99
N GLY A 326 -0.35 32.38 -23.58
CA GLY A 326 -0.80 31.02 -23.80
C GLY A 326 -2.13 30.82 -23.10
N GLU A 327 -3.04 30.06 -23.71
CA GLU A 327 -4.30 29.64 -23.08
C GLU A 327 -3.98 28.83 -21.82
N THR A 328 -3.84 29.53 -20.71
CA THR A 328 -3.71 28.91 -19.40
C THR A 328 -5.04 28.25 -19.08
N ARG A 329 -4.99 26.94 -18.80
CA ARG A 329 -6.14 26.17 -18.34
C ARG A 329 -6.39 26.45 -16.86
N GLY A 330 -7.65 26.42 -16.45
CA GLY A 330 -8.03 26.49 -15.05
C GLY A 330 -7.54 25.31 -14.21
N GLU A 331 -7.35 25.54 -12.93
CA GLU A 331 -6.93 24.50 -11.98
C GLU A 331 -8.05 23.49 -11.74
N ASP A 332 -7.68 22.22 -11.59
CA ASP A 332 -8.63 21.16 -11.30
C ASP A 332 -8.96 21.16 -9.79
N ILE A 333 -10.22 20.93 -9.44
CA ILE A 333 -10.70 20.87 -8.05
C ILE A 333 -10.85 19.41 -7.64
N GLU A 334 -10.45 19.07 -6.42
CA GLU A 334 -10.75 17.76 -5.83
C GLU A 334 -11.81 17.88 -4.74
N ALA A 335 -12.81 17.00 -4.78
CA ALA A 335 -13.83 16.87 -3.73
C ALA A 335 -13.94 15.41 -3.30
N SER A 336 -14.35 15.17 -2.07
CA SER A 336 -14.59 13.82 -1.55
C SER A 336 -16.06 13.62 -1.19
N VAL A 337 -16.58 12.42 -1.44
CA VAL A 337 -17.94 12.03 -1.06
C VAL A 337 -17.89 10.69 -0.35
N ASN A 338 -18.47 10.66 0.84
CA ASN A 338 -18.66 9.43 1.61
C ASN A 338 -20.00 8.81 1.23
N ILE A 339 -19.99 7.54 0.83
CA ILE A 339 -21.19 6.76 0.54
C ILE A 339 -21.21 5.48 1.37
N THR A 340 -22.40 4.96 1.62
CA THR A 340 -22.54 3.66 2.27
C THR A 340 -22.22 2.53 1.30
N PHE A 341 -21.89 1.35 1.83
CA PHE A 341 -21.61 0.18 1.02
C PHE A 341 -22.77 -0.20 0.09
N GLU A 342 -24.01 -0.10 0.58
CA GLU A 342 -25.21 -0.44 -0.20
C GLU A 342 -25.44 0.55 -1.35
N GLU A 343 -25.22 1.84 -1.10
CA GLU A 343 -25.30 2.88 -2.12
C GLU A 343 -24.21 2.71 -3.20
N ALA A 344 -23.00 2.33 -2.79
CA ALA A 344 -21.90 2.01 -3.71
C ALA A 344 -22.26 0.82 -4.63
N CYS A 345 -22.92 -0.19 -4.09
CA CYS A 345 -23.32 -1.37 -4.85
C CYS A 345 -24.50 -1.08 -5.80
N LYS A 346 -25.50 -0.32 -5.38
CA LYS A 346 -26.69 0.00 -6.20
C LYS A 346 -26.47 1.14 -7.20
N GLY A 347 -25.49 2.01 -6.93
CA GLY A 347 -25.34 3.29 -7.62
C GLY A 347 -26.32 4.32 -7.06
N THR A 348 -25.89 5.57 -7.00
CA THR A 348 -26.71 6.67 -6.48
C THR A 348 -26.29 8.00 -7.11
N SER A 349 -27.19 8.98 -7.10
CA SER A 349 -26.87 10.35 -7.51
C SER A 349 -26.64 11.19 -6.26
N ARG A 350 -25.48 11.86 -6.17
CA ARG A 350 -25.13 12.73 -5.04
C ARG A 350 -24.90 14.16 -5.52
N THR A 351 -25.49 15.12 -4.82
CA THR A 351 -25.26 16.55 -5.07
C THR A 351 -24.12 17.03 -4.20
N ILE A 352 -23.08 17.56 -4.83
CA ILE A 352 -21.88 18.08 -4.17
C ILE A 352 -21.87 19.58 -4.30
N SER A 353 -21.68 20.28 -3.18
CA SER A 353 -21.47 21.72 -3.17
C SER A 353 -19.98 22.00 -3.22
N ILE A 354 -19.53 22.62 -4.31
CA ILE A 354 -18.16 23.10 -4.48
C ILE A 354 -18.14 24.63 -4.52
N ASN A 355 -16.98 25.22 -4.26
CA ASN A 355 -16.79 26.67 -4.28
C ASN A 355 -15.72 27.08 -5.31
N PRO A 356 -15.93 26.83 -6.62
CA PRO A 356 -14.96 27.19 -7.65
C PRO A 356 -14.82 28.70 -7.78
N ILE A 357 -13.63 29.12 -8.21
CA ILE A 357 -13.37 30.44 -8.77
C ILE A 357 -14.02 30.46 -10.15
N ASP A 358 -15.03 31.30 -10.30
CA ASP A 358 -15.76 31.48 -11.54
C ASP A 358 -15.52 32.88 -12.12
N ARG A 359 -15.83 33.05 -13.41
CA ARG A 359 -15.84 34.38 -14.02
C ARG A 359 -16.92 35.21 -13.36
N CYS A 360 -16.59 36.46 -13.06
CA CYS A 360 -17.57 37.38 -12.48
C CYS A 360 -18.73 37.57 -13.47
N GLY A 361 -19.97 37.27 -13.07
CA GLY A 361 -21.13 37.32 -13.97
C GLY A 361 -21.44 38.71 -14.52
N THR A 362 -21.14 39.78 -13.76
CA THR A 362 -21.42 41.17 -14.17
C THR A 362 -20.41 41.71 -15.18
N CYS A 363 -19.13 41.37 -15.06
CA CYS A 363 -18.08 41.84 -15.98
C CYS A 363 -17.55 40.76 -16.94
N THR A 364 -18.05 39.53 -16.84
CA THR A 364 -17.65 38.34 -17.63
C THR A 364 -16.15 38.04 -17.67
N GLY A 365 -15.39 38.48 -16.66
CA GLY A 365 -13.93 38.31 -16.61
C GLY A 365 -13.12 39.58 -16.93
N SER A 366 -13.74 40.66 -17.39
CA SER A 366 -13.03 41.89 -17.76
C SER A 366 -12.54 42.72 -16.56
N GLY A 367 -13.19 42.56 -15.40
CA GLY A 367 -12.92 43.36 -14.19
C GLY A 367 -13.40 44.81 -14.29
N LEU A 368 -14.06 45.18 -15.38
CA LEU A 368 -14.52 46.54 -15.68
C LEU A 368 -16.05 46.64 -15.56
N LYS A 369 -16.57 47.83 -15.25
CA LYS A 369 -18.00 48.13 -15.41
C LYS A 369 -18.40 48.09 -16.88
N GLU A 370 -19.69 47.90 -17.15
CA GLU A 370 -20.25 47.96 -18.49
C GLU A 370 -19.84 49.29 -19.17
N ASN A 371 -19.18 49.20 -20.33
CA ASN A 371 -18.65 50.31 -21.14
C ASN A 371 -17.34 50.98 -20.67
N ALA A 372 -16.72 50.54 -19.58
CA ALA A 372 -15.41 51.06 -19.18
C ALA A 372 -14.25 50.41 -19.98
N LYS A 373 -13.22 51.21 -20.32
CA LYS A 373 -12.06 50.75 -21.11
C LYS A 373 -10.79 50.72 -20.26
N ARG A 374 -9.93 49.73 -20.52
CA ARG A 374 -8.59 49.68 -19.92
C ARG A 374 -7.72 50.80 -20.46
N SER A 375 -7.06 51.52 -19.56
CA SER A 375 -6.02 52.49 -19.93
C SER A 375 -4.65 51.83 -19.91
N THR A 376 -3.74 52.26 -20.77
CA THR A 376 -2.35 51.82 -20.71
C THR A 376 -1.69 52.38 -19.45
N CYS A 377 -0.98 51.54 -18.71
CA CYS A 377 -0.30 51.98 -17.49
C CYS A 377 0.74 53.04 -17.84
N GLN A 378 0.65 54.22 -17.22
CA GLN A 378 1.54 55.34 -17.54
C GLN A 378 2.97 55.14 -17.02
N VAL A 379 3.15 54.30 -16.00
CA VAL A 379 4.45 54.05 -15.35
C VAL A 379 5.33 53.09 -16.14
N CYS A 380 4.76 52.02 -16.70
CA CYS A 380 5.48 51.07 -17.56
C CYS A 380 5.17 51.25 -19.05
N ARG A 381 4.27 52.17 -19.43
CA ARG A 381 3.84 52.39 -20.83
C ARG A 381 3.40 51.10 -21.53
N GLY A 382 2.75 50.18 -20.79
CA GLY A 382 2.28 48.91 -21.34
C GLY A 382 3.25 47.74 -21.23
N THR A 383 4.50 47.94 -20.81
CA THR A 383 5.47 46.82 -20.73
C THR A 383 5.24 45.88 -19.55
N GLY A 384 4.46 46.29 -18.54
CA GLY A 384 4.20 45.49 -17.33
C GLY A 384 5.40 45.39 -16.37
N THR A 385 6.63 45.63 -16.84
CA THR A 385 7.86 45.63 -16.05
C THR A 385 8.57 46.98 -16.12
N ARG A 386 9.35 47.30 -15.08
CA ARG A 386 10.22 48.48 -15.01
C ARG A 386 11.65 48.03 -14.86
N THR A 387 12.52 48.54 -15.74
CA THR A 387 13.95 48.26 -15.69
C THR A 387 14.64 49.24 -14.74
N PHE A 388 15.32 48.71 -13.72
CA PHE A 388 16.18 49.47 -12.82
C PHE A 388 17.62 49.21 -13.22
N VAL A 389 18.36 50.28 -13.52
CA VAL A 389 19.80 50.20 -13.79
C VAL A 389 20.51 50.40 -12.46
N ILE A 390 21.13 49.34 -11.93
CA ILE A 390 21.96 49.45 -10.72
C ILE A 390 23.32 50.01 -11.13
N GLN A 391 23.85 50.90 -10.27
CA GLN A 391 25.15 51.54 -10.42
C GLN A 391 26.23 50.44 -10.54
N GLY A 392 26.72 50.22 -11.77
CA GLY A 392 27.50 49.03 -12.13
C GLY A 392 27.16 48.43 -13.51
N GLY A 393 26.16 48.97 -14.22
CA GLY A 393 25.85 48.59 -15.61
C GLY A 393 24.92 47.39 -15.76
N PHE A 394 24.49 46.79 -14.64
CA PHE A 394 23.51 45.69 -14.63
C PHE A 394 22.08 46.24 -14.60
N GLN A 395 21.25 45.82 -15.57
CA GLN A 395 19.85 46.17 -15.66
C GLN A 395 19.00 45.02 -15.10
N MET A 396 18.18 45.29 -14.09
CA MET A 396 17.22 44.33 -13.56
C MET A 396 15.79 44.78 -13.87
N ALA A 397 15.00 43.90 -14.49
CA ALA A 397 13.58 44.14 -14.71
C ALA A 397 12.80 43.63 -13.50
N SER A 398 11.96 44.49 -12.91
CA SER A 398 11.00 44.08 -11.88
C SER A 398 9.57 44.42 -12.31
N THR A 399 8.57 43.78 -11.70
CA THR A 399 7.16 44.01 -12.01
C THR A 399 6.76 45.44 -11.69
N CYS A 400 6.06 46.12 -12.61
CA CYS A 400 5.63 47.50 -12.40
C CYS A 400 4.63 47.57 -11.22
N PRO A 401 4.89 48.37 -10.17
CA PRO A 401 4.03 48.41 -8.98
C PRO A 401 2.67 49.06 -9.25
N ALA A 402 2.54 49.85 -10.32
CA ALA A 402 1.30 50.55 -10.65
C ALA A 402 0.27 49.68 -11.41
N CYS A 403 0.71 48.60 -12.06
CA CYS A 403 -0.18 47.68 -12.79
C CYS A 403 0.03 46.21 -12.41
N SER A 404 0.89 45.95 -11.43
CA SER A 404 1.26 44.61 -10.94
C SER A 404 1.59 43.62 -12.07
N GLY A 405 2.32 44.09 -13.09
CA GLY A 405 2.70 43.25 -14.24
C GLY A 405 1.73 43.23 -15.41
N THR A 406 0.50 43.74 -15.27
CA THR A 406 -0.52 43.62 -16.35
C THR A 406 -0.34 44.59 -17.52
N GLY A 407 0.47 45.64 -17.37
CA GLY A 407 0.70 46.67 -18.41
C GLY A 407 -0.47 47.64 -18.65
N SER A 408 -1.63 47.34 -18.07
CA SER A 408 -2.86 48.13 -18.21
C SER A 408 -3.43 48.47 -16.83
N SER A 409 -3.92 49.69 -16.65
CA SER A 409 -4.57 50.15 -15.42
C SER A 409 -6.06 50.40 -15.65
N ILE A 410 -6.86 50.08 -14.64
CA ILE A 410 -8.28 50.44 -14.57
C ILE A 410 -8.35 51.80 -13.86
N ALA A 411 -9.17 52.73 -14.36
CA ALA A 411 -9.34 54.03 -13.71
C ALA A 411 -10.07 53.85 -12.35
N PRO A 412 -9.71 54.61 -11.30
CA PRO A 412 -10.41 54.55 -10.02
C PRO A 412 -11.91 54.85 -10.21
N GLY A 413 -12.77 53.89 -9.87
CA GLY A 413 -14.24 53.99 -10.05
C GLY A 413 -14.81 53.20 -11.24
N ASP A 414 -13.99 52.79 -12.19
CA ASP A 414 -14.38 51.96 -13.36
C ASP A 414 -14.25 50.45 -13.10
N GLU A 415 -13.79 50.08 -11.90
CA GLU A 415 -13.72 48.70 -11.45
C GLU A 415 -15.11 48.11 -11.25
N CYS A 416 -15.26 46.83 -11.62
CA CYS A 416 -16.48 46.10 -11.38
C CYS A 416 -16.75 45.99 -9.87
N SER A 417 -17.95 46.37 -9.42
CA SER A 417 -18.35 46.36 -8.02
C SER A 417 -18.43 44.96 -7.40
N SER A 418 -18.77 43.94 -8.20
CA SER A 418 -18.96 42.57 -7.71
C SER A 418 -17.65 41.82 -7.49
N CYS A 419 -16.56 42.22 -8.16
CA CYS A 419 -15.25 41.55 -8.07
C CYS A 419 -14.10 42.51 -7.74
N SER A 420 -14.41 43.78 -7.44
CA SER A 420 -13.44 44.85 -7.17
C SER A 420 -12.26 44.87 -8.16
N GLY A 421 -12.57 44.82 -9.46
CA GLY A 421 -11.53 44.83 -10.50
C GLY A 421 -10.85 43.50 -10.82
N ALA A 422 -11.06 42.44 -10.02
CA ALA A 422 -10.39 41.14 -10.20
C ALA A 422 -10.91 40.29 -11.38
N GLY A 423 -12.12 40.58 -11.88
CA GLY A 423 -12.77 39.84 -12.97
C GLY A 423 -13.29 38.45 -12.57
N ARG A 424 -13.09 38.00 -11.33
CA ARG A 424 -13.44 36.65 -10.86
C ARG A 424 -14.00 36.68 -9.46
N VAL A 425 -14.85 35.72 -9.14
CA VAL A 425 -15.49 35.59 -7.83
C VAL A 425 -15.56 34.12 -7.43
N LYS A 426 -15.45 33.83 -6.13
CA LYS A 426 -15.77 32.49 -5.61
C LYS A 426 -17.29 32.33 -5.64
N SER A 427 -17.76 31.36 -6.41
CA SER A 427 -19.20 31.06 -6.50
C SER A 427 -19.48 29.70 -5.88
N LYS A 428 -20.57 29.59 -5.11
CA LYS A 428 -21.02 28.28 -4.61
C LYS A 428 -21.84 27.61 -5.69
N ARG A 429 -21.41 26.43 -6.14
CA ARG A 429 -22.07 25.65 -7.19
C ARG A 429 -22.41 24.26 -6.68
N SER A 430 -23.65 23.85 -6.92
CA SER A 430 -24.13 22.50 -6.61
C SER A 430 -24.12 21.67 -7.88
N ILE A 431 -23.32 20.61 -7.92
CA ILE A 431 -23.20 19.71 -9.07
C ILE A 431 -23.74 18.34 -8.67
N MET A 432 -24.68 17.83 -9.46
CA MET A 432 -25.19 16.48 -9.30
C MET A 432 -24.28 15.52 -10.05
N ILE A 433 -23.69 14.57 -9.32
CA ILE A 433 -22.81 13.54 -9.88
C ILE A 433 -23.50 12.19 -9.77
N ASN A 434 -23.53 11.48 -10.89
CA ASN A 434 -24.05 10.12 -10.96
C ASN A 434 -22.93 9.14 -10.62
N ILE A 435 -23.06 8.49 -9.46
CA ILE A 435 -22.15 7.45 -9.02
C ILE A 435 -22.63 6.13 -9.63
N PRO A 436 -21.84 5.48 -10.51
CA PRO A 436 -22.24 4.23 -11.12
C PRO A 436 -22.33 3.11 -10.07
N ALA A 437 -23.15 2.10 -10.37
CA ALA A 437 -23.27 0.92 -9.52
C ALA A 437 -21.97 0.10 -9.53
N GLY A 438 -21.57 -0.41 -8.37
CA GLY A 438 -20.41 -1.29 -8.23
C GLY A 438 -19.07 -0.58 -8.05
N VAL A 439 -19.07 0.73 -7.76
CA VAL A 439 -17.83 1.49 -7.50
C VAL A 439 -17.05 0.93 -6.31
N ASP A 440 -15.74 0.89 -6.44
CA ASP A 440 -14.80 0.55 -5.36
C ASP A 440 -14.43 1.78 -4.52
N ASP A 441 -13.85 1.53 -3.35
CA ASP A 441 -13.29 2.61 -2.53
C ASP A 441 -12.13 3.32 -3.25
N GLY A 442 -12.10 4.64 -3.15
CA GLY A 442 -11.12 5.48 -3.84
C GLY A 442 -11.41 5.71 -5.33
N TYR A 443 -12.54 5.24 -5.85
CA TYR A 443 -12.94 5.51 -7.24
C TYR A 443 -13.03 7.02 -7.50
N ARG A 444 -12.50 7.47 -8.65
CA ARG A 444 -12.44 8.89 -9.03
C ARG A 444 -13.36 9.15 -10.22
N ILE A 445 -14.36 10.01 -10.02
CA ILE A 445 -15.23 10.50 -11.10
C ILE A 445 -14.70 11.85 -11.57
N ARG A 446 -14.55 12.03 -12.87
CA ARG A 446 -14.18 13.30 -13.48
C ARG A 446 -15.41 13.98 -14.05
N GLN A 447 -15.60 15.25 -13.69
CA GLN A 447 -16.58 16.13 -14.29
C GLN A 447 -15.85 17.28 -15.00
N ASP A 448 -15.91 17.30 -16.31
CA ASP A 448 -15.25 18.33 -17.11
C ASP A 448 -15.90 19.71 -16.92
N GLY A 449 -15.06 20.75 -16.88
CA GLY A 449 -15.47 22.16 -16.80
C GLY A 449 -16.08 22.61 -15.47
N ALA A 450 -16.01 21.76 -14.45
CA ALA A 450 -16.50 22.02 -13.09
C ALA A 450 -15.41 22.49 -12.11
N GLY A 451 -14.17 22.67 -12.58
CA GLY A 451 -13.05 23.20 -11.80
C GLY A 451 -12.98 24.73 -11.83
N ASP A 452 -11.81 25.26 -11.45
CA ASP A 452 -11.58 26.71 -11.41
C ASP A 452 -11.40 27.28 -12.81
N VAL A 453 -11.77 28.55 -13.02
CA VAL A 453 -11.41 29.28 -14.24
C VAL A 453 -9.94 29.73 -14.15
N PRO A 454 -9.21 29.83 -15.28
CA PRO A 454 -7.79 30.15 -15.25
C PRO A 454 -7.46 31.48 -14.58
N LEU A 455 -6.35 31.48 -13.83
CA LEU A 455 -5.85 32.63 -13.08
C LEU A 455 -5.33 33.76 -13.97
N MET A 456 -5.00 33.50 -15.23
CA MET A 456 -4.69 34.53 -16.22
C MET A 456 -5.24 34.10 -17.59
N GLY A 457 -5.44 35.07 -18.49
CA GLY A 457 -5.84 34.79 -19.88
C GLY A 457 -7.24 34.21 -20.10
N PRO A 458 -7.68 34.14 -21.36
CA PRO A 458 -8.82 33.32 -21.77
C PRO A 458 -8.38 31.85 -21.80
N GLY A 459 -9.17 30.97 -21.19
CA GLY A 459 -8.92 29.53 -21.22
C GLY A 459 -10.09 28.77 -20.61
N PRO A 460 -10.21 27.45 -20.91
CA PRO A 460 -11.28 26.63 -20.36
C PRO A 460 -11.09 26.42 -18.85
N PRO A 461 -12.19 26.28 -18.09
CA PRO A 461 -12.13 25.91 -16.68
C PRO A 461 -11.50 24.52 -16.50
N GLY A 462 -10.92 24.28 -15.33
CA GLY A 462 -10.45 22.97 -14.91
C GLY A 462 -11.59 21.96 -14.77
N SER A 463 -11.23 20.75 -14.37
CA SER A 463 -12.15 19.65 -14.08
C SER A 463 -12.35 19.48 -12.59
N LEU A 464 -13.50 18.93 -12.20
CA LEU A 464 -13.74 18.47 -10.83
C LEU A 464 -13.46 16.97 -10.77
N TYR A 465 -12.55 16.56 -9.89
CA TYR A 465 -12.34 15.16 -9.54
C TYR A 465 -13.03 14.86 -8.22
N VAL A 466 -13.95 13.92 -8.25
CA VAL A 466 -14.66 13.46 -7.06
C VAL A 466 -14.16 12.11 -6.66
N ARG A 467 -13.49 12.05 -5.50
CA ARG A 467 -13.03 10.82 -4.89
C ARG A 467 -14.14 10.24 -4.01
N ILE A 468 -14.52 9.02 -4.30
CA ILE A 468 -15.54 8.30 -3.54
C ILE A 468 -14.85 7.55 -2.41
N HIS A 469 -15.37 7.72 -1.20
CA HIS A 469 -15.03 6.90 -0.05
C HIS A 469 -16.20 6.00 0.31
N VAL A 470 -16.01 4.69 0.21
CA VAL A 470 -17.04 3.70 0.51
C VAL A 470 -16.87 3.24 1.95
N MET A 471 -17.87 3.49 2.78
CA MET A 471 -17.85 3.01 4.16
C MET A 471 -17.94 1.48 4.20
N PRO A 472 -17.15 0.80 5.05
CA PRO A 472 -17.21 -0.65 5.16
C PRO A 472 -18.58 -1.11 5.68
N SER A 473 -19.11 -2.18 5.09
CA SER A 473 -20.35 -2.81 5.56
C SER A 473 -20.12 -3.62 6.83
N ARG A 474 -21.12 -3.61 7.72
CA ARG A 474 -21.13 -4.48 8.92
C ARG A 474 -21.64 -5.89 8.62
N THR A 475 -22.44 -6.03 7.56
CA THR A 475 -23.12 -7.26 7.16
C THR A 475 -22.28 -8.08 6.20
N TRP A 476 -21.77 -7.45 5.14
CA TRP A 476 -20.99 -8.14 4.10
C TRP A 476 -19.52 -7.77 4.17
N ARG A 477 -18.68 -8.65 3.64
CA ARG A 477 -17.29 -8.36 3.30
C ARG A 477 -17.12 -8.47 1.79
N ARG A 478 -16.68 -7.38 1.14
CA ARG A 478 -16.45 -7.35 -0.31
C ARG A 478 -15.05 -7.87 -0.65
N GLN A 479 -14.98 -8.73 -1.67
CA GLN A 479 -13.73 -9.13 -2.30
C GLN A 479 -13.91 -9.06 -3.82
N GLY A 480 -13.44 -7.96 -4.41
CA GLY A 480 -13.71 -7.64 -5.81
C GLY A 480 -15.21 -7.51 -6.04
N THR A 481 -15.77 -8.37 -6.91
CA THR A 481 -17.20 -8.41 -7.23
C THR A 481 -18.00 -9.33 -6.30
N ASN A 482 -17.33 -10.23 -5.58
CA ASN A 482 -17.98 -11.19 -4.72
C ASN A 482 -18.19 -10.62 -3.31
N LEU A 483 -19.27 -11.07 -2.68
CA LEU A 483 -19.63 -10.72 -1.30
C LEU A 483 -19.52 -11.95 -0.42
N PHE A 484 -19.03 -11.76 0.80
CA PHE A 484 -19.02 -12.78 1.84
C PHE A 484 -19.96 -12.38 2.95
N TYR A 485 -20.82 -13.31 3.37
CA TYR A 485 -21.75 -13.14 4.46
C TYR A 485 -21.65 -14.32 5.44
N PRO A 486 -21.23 -14.09 6.70
CA PRO A 486 -21.29 -15.10 7.73
C PRO A 486 -22.75 -15.25 8.22
N ALA A 487 -23.44 -16.28 7.76
CA ALA A 487 -24.78 -16.61 8.19
C ALA A 487 -24.74 -17.39 9.50
N GLN A 488 -25.21 -16.76 10.58
CA GLN A 488 -25.35 -17.43 11.87
C GLN A 488 -26.58 -18.34 11.85
N ILE A 489 -26.34 -19.64 12.05
CA ILE A 489 -27.38 -20.66 12.09
C ILE A 489 -27.35 -21.39 13.43
N PRO A 490 -28.51 -21.71 14.03
CA PRO A 490 -28.52 -22.44 15.28
C PRO A 490 -28.19 -23.92 15.07
N PHE A 491 -27.58 -24.56 16.07
CA PHE A 491 -27.10 -25.95 15.97
C PHE A 491 -28.16 -26.94 15.43
N TYR A 492 -29.42 -26.82 15.87
CA TYR A 492 -30.48 -27.73 15.44
C TYR A 492 -30.81 -27.59 13.95
N THR A 493 -30.70 -26.37 13.38
CA THR A 493 -30.94 -26.13 11.95
C THR A 493 -29.80 -26.69 11.10
N ALA A 494 -28.57 -26.67 11.61
CA ALA A 494 -27.45 -27.32 10.93
C ALA A 494 -27.59 -28.84 10.90
N VAL A 495 -28.05 -29.45 12.01
CA VAL A 495 -28.24 -30.91 12.11
C VAL A 495 -29.45 -31.39 11.31
N LEU A 496 -30.63 -30.80 11.56
CA LEU A 496 -31.90 -31.26 10.96
C LEU A 496 -32.12 -30.71 9.55
N GLY A 497 -31.37 -29.69 9.14
CA GLY A 497 -31.66 -28.90 7.96
C GLY A 497 -32.80 -27.91 8.19
N GLY A 498 -32.93 -26.93 7.30
CA GLY A 498 -33.97 -25.90 7.45
C GLY A 498 -33.90 -24.80 6.40
N ARG A 499 -34.44 -23.63 6.75
CA ARG A 499 -34.37 -22.42 5.91
C ARG A 499 -33.86 -21.26 6.73
N VAL A 500 -32.93 -20.50 6.17
CA VAL A 500 -32.32 -19.33 6.79
C VAL A 500 -32.52 -18.12 5.90
N ARG A 501 -32.77 -16.97 6.50
CA ARG A 501 -32.96 -15.70 5.79
C ARG A 501 -31.60 -15.03 5.60
N VAL A 502 -31.18 -14.89 4.35
CA VAL A 502 -29.89 -14.27 3.99
C VAL A 502 -30.15 -12.89 3.38
N PRO A 503 -29.58 -11.81 3.95
CA PRO A 503 -29.71 -10.48 3.39
C PRO A 503 -28.84 -10.35 2.12
N THR A 504 -29.47 -9.97 1.01
CA THR A 504 -28.79 -9.65 -0.26
C THR A 504 -28.94 -8.17 -0.58
N LEU A 505 -28.21 -7.67 -1.59
CA LEU A 505 -28.29 -6.26 -2.00
C LEU A 505 -29.70 -5.84 -2.45
N GLU A 506 -30.47 -6.74 -3.05
CA GLU A 506 -31.83 -6.47 -3.56
C GLU A 506 -32.93 -6.73 -2.52
N GLY A 507 -32.60 -7.39 -1.41
CA GLY A 507 -33.54 -7.79 -0.37
C GLY A 507 -33.21 -9.15 0.24
N ASP A 508 -34.05 -9.61 1.16
CA ASP A 508 -33.81 -10.86 1.87
C ASP A 508 -34.26 -12.07 1.06
N VAL A 509 -33.39 -13.09 0.95
CA VAL A 509 -33.69 -14.35 0.26
C VAL A 509 -33.66 -15.49 1.27
N SER A 510 -34.68 -16.35 1.24
CA SER A 510 -34.71 -17.56 2.05
C SER A 510 -33.91 -18.66 1.34
N VAL A 511 -32.87 -19.16 2.01
CA VAL A 511 -32.03 -20.23 1.47
C VAL A 511 -32.19 -21.51 2.27
N ARG A 512 -32.20 -22.65 1.56
CA ARG A 512 -32.31 -23.97 2.16
C ARG A 512 -30.95 -24.42 2.69
N VAL A 513 -30.89 -24.73 3.97
CA VAL A 513 -29.71 -25.32 4.63
C VAL A 513 -29.87 -26.85 4.60
N PRO A 514 -28.91 -27.59 4.03
CA PRO A 514 -28.95 -29.04 4.04
C PRO A 514 -28.74 -29.59 5.46
N SER A 515 -29.30 -30.76 5.75
CA SER A 515 -29.05 -31.47 7.00
C SER A 515 -27.58 -31.92 7.06
N GLY A 516 -26.96 -31.78 8.23
CA GLY A 516 -25.55 -32.14 8.43
C GLY A 516 -24.55 -31.06 7.98
N THR A 517 -25.00 -29.81 7.82
CA THR A 517 -24.12 -28.67 7.50
C THR A 517 -23.07 -28.49 8.60
N GLN A 518 -21.80 -28.36 8.22
CA GLN A 518 -20.68 -28.15 9.12
C GLN A 518 -20.35 -26.67 9.31
N PRO A 519 -19.74 -26.27 10.45
CA PRO A 519 -19.23 -24.91 10.61
C PRO A 519 -18.18 -24.59 9.54
N GLY A 520 -18.33 -23.44 8.88
CA GLY A 520 -17.44 -23.01 7.82
C GLY A 520 -17.83 -23.51 6.42
N ASP A 521 -18.84 -24.37 6.30
CA ASP A 521 -19.39 -24.74 4.99
C ASP A 521 -19.86 -23.49 4.24
N GLU A 522 -19.55 -23.44 2.94
CA GLU A 522 -19.87 -22.31 2.08
C GLU A 522 -20.91 -22.70 1.04
N MET A 523 -21.83 -21.77 0.80
CA MET A 523 -22.86 -21.88 -0.22
C MET A 523 -22.86 -20.64 -1.09
N ILE A 524 -22.90 -20.85 -2.40
CA ILE A 524 -22.78 -19.76 -3.38
C ILE A 524 -24.16 -19.41 -3.93
N LEU A 525 -24.58 -18.17 -3.69
CA LEU A 525 -25.75 -17.57 -4.34
C LEU A 525 -25.28 -16.80 -5.58
N ARG A 526 -25.47 -17.44 -6.75
CA ARG A 526 -24.99 -16.91 -8.03
C ARG A 526 -25.69 -15.61 -8.41
N GLY A 527 -24.93 -14.64 -8.93
CA GLY A 527 -25.44 -13.37 -9.43
C GLY A 527 -26.05 -12.44 -8.36
N ARG A 528 -25.76 -12.69 -7.07
CA ARG A 528 -26.24 -11.90 -5.93
C ARG A 528 -25.15 -11.02 -5.27
N GLY A 529 -23.99 -10.90 -5.92
CA GLY A 529 -22.88 -10.04 -5.52
C GLY A 529 -22.94 -8.64 -6.15
N VAL A 530 -21.81 -7.93 -6.13
CA VAL A 530 -21.71 -6.55 -6.61
C VAL A 530 -21.72 -6.51 -8.14
N PRO A 531 -22.45 -5.57 -8.79
CA PRO A 531 -22.38 -5.39 -10.23
C PRO A 531 -20.97 -4.95 -10.68
N ARG A 532 -20.52 -5.46 -11.81
CA ARG A 532 -19.27 -5.02 -12.45
C ARG A 532 -19.43 -3.61 -13.00
N LEU A 533 -18.44 -2.76 -12.71
CA LEU A 533 -18.40 -1.39 -13.21
C LEU A 533 -18.38 -1.36 -14.75
N GLY A 534 -19.31 -0.62 -15.35
CA GLY A 534 -19.41 -0.49 -16.82
C GLY A 534 -20.02 -1.69 -17.57
N GLY A 535 -20.42 -2.75 -16.85
CA GLY A 535 -21.14 -3.87 -17.43
C GLY A 535 -22.59 -3.52 -17.78
N ARG A 536 -23.16 -4.16 -18.81
CA ARG A 536 -24.61 -4.10 -19.05
C ARG A 536 -25.36 -4.64 -17.83
N LYS A 537 -26.54 -4.09 -17.54
CA LYS A 537 -27.39 -4.49 -16.41
C LYS A 537 -27.98 -5.89 -16.65
N SER A 538 -27.17 -6.93 -16.44
CA SER A 538 -27.52 -8.34 -16.63
C SER A 538 -27.02 -9.15 -15.43
N TYR A 539 -27.70 -10.26 -15.12
CA TYR A 539 -27.36 -11.16 -14.01
C TYR A 539 -25.92 -11.72 -14.14
N GLU A 540 -25.42 -11.86 -15.37
CA GLU A 540 -24.06 -12.36 -15.67
C GLU A 540 -22.96 -11.34 -15.31
N ASN A 541 -23.32 -10.07 -15.19
CA ASN A 541 -22.40 -8.99 -14.84
C ASN A 541 -22.36 -8.72 -13.34
N HIS A 542 -23.05 -9.52 -12.53
CA HIS A 542 -22.96 -9.45 -11.07
C HIS A 542 -21.96 -10.49 -10.57
N GLY A 543 -21.29 -10.19 -9.46
CA GLY A 543 -20.55 -11.21 -8.71
C GLY A 543 -21.48 -12.16 -7.98
N ASP A 544 -20.89 -13.03 -7.17
CA ASP A 544 -21.61 -14.00 -6.37
C ASP A 544 -21.63 -13.62 -4.89
N LEU A 545 -22.65 -14.07 -4.17
CA LEU A 545 -22.72 -13.96 -2.71
C LEU A 545 -22.38 -15.30 -2.09
N MET A 546 -21.23 -15.36 -1.43
CA MET A 546 -20.73 -16.50 -0.68
C MET A 546 -21.26 -16.43 0.75
N VAL A 547 -22.14 -17.38 1.08
CA VAL A 547 -22.73 -17.52 2.40
C VAL A 547 -21.94 -18.57 3.16
N GLN A 548 -21.22 -18.16 4.20
CA GLN A 548 -20.51 -19.07 5.09
C GLN A 548 -21.40 -19.36 6.30
N PHE A 549 -21.64 -20.62 6.60
CA PHE A 549 -22.46 -21.01 7.74
C PHE A 549 -21.64 -21.06 9.02
N ASP A 550 -22.01 -20.22 9.99
CA ASP A 550 -21.44 -20.22 11.33
C ASP A 550 -22.45 -20.79 12.33
N ILE A 551 -22.10 -21.89 12.99
CA ILE A 551 -23.03 -22.61 13.87
C ILE A 551 -22.97 -22.02 15.27
N THR A 552 -24.06 -21.39 15.69
CA THR A 552 -24.20 -20.87 17.04
C THR A 552 -24.71 -21.95 17.99
N ILE A 553 -23.89 -22.28 18.99
CA ILE A 553 -24.26 -23.20 20.08
C ILE A 553 -24.81 -22.39 21.26
N PRO A 554 -26.01 -22.72 21.77
CA PRO A 554 -26.59 -22.00 22.90
C PRO A 554 -25.74 -22.19 24.17
N ARG A 555 -25.52 -21.09 24.93
CA ARG A 555 -24.72 -21.12 26.17
C ARG A 555 -25.46 -21.74 27.36
N SER A 556 -26.79 -21.75 27.32
CA SER A 556 -27.64 -22.32 28.37
C SER A 556 -28.72 -23.20 27.75
N LEU A 557 -29.07 -24.26 28.48
CA LEU A 557 -30.05 -25.25 28.08
C LEU A 557 -30.97 -25.54 29.25
N SER A 558 -32.27 -25.65 28.99
CA SER A 558 -33.25 -26.13 29.97
C SER A 558 -32.99 -27.59 30.36
N LYS A 559 -33.50 -28.02 31.52
CA LYS A 559 -33.34 -29.40 32.00
C LYS A 559 -33.80 -30.43 30.97
N ARG A 560 -34.99 -30.22 30.40
CA ARG A 560 -35.55 -31.07 29.33
C ARG A 560 -34.67 -31.09 28.07
N GLN A 561 -34.12 -29.95 27.65
CA GLN A 561 -33.24 -29.91 26.47
C GLN A 561 -31.91 -30.65 26.71
N LYS A 562 -31.35 -30.58 27.93
CA LYS A 562 -30.16 -31.35 28.30
C LYS A 562 -30.44 -32.85 28.29
N GLU A 563 -31.57 -33.28 28.85
CA GLU A 563 -31.99 -34.69 28.83
C GLU A 563 -32.12 -35.22 27.40
N LEU A 564 -32.75 -34.45 26.49
CA LEU A 564 -32.87 -34.84 25.07
C LEU A 564 -31.52 -34.94 24.36
N LEU A 565 -30.60 -34.00 24.63
CA LEU A 565 -29.26 -34.04 24.05
C LEU A 565 -28.42 -35.19 24.62
N GLN A 566 -28.61 -35.54 25.89
CA GLN A 566 -27.95 -36.69 26.51
C GLN A 566 -28.45 -38.00 25.88
N GLN A 567 -29.76 -38.14 25.69
CA GLN A 567 -30.35 -39.30 24.99
C GLN A 567 -29.80 -39.44 23.57
N PHE A 568 -29.72 -38.32 22.83
CA PHE A 568 -29.12 -38.30 21.50
C PHE A 568 -27.64 -38.71 21.52
N ALA A 569 -26.86 -38.24 22.51
CA ALA A 569 -25.47 -38.61 22.67
C ALA A 569 -25.29 -40.09 23.02
N ASP A 570 -26.11 -40.63 23.92
CA ASP A 570 -26.07 -42.04 24.32
C ASP A 570 -26.41 -42.97 23.16
N GLU A 571 -27.40 -42.60 22.32
CA GLU A 571 -27.75 -43.32 21.09
C GLU A 571 -26.59 -43.31 20.08
N TYR A 572 -25.95 -42.15 19.88
CA TYR A 572 -24.83 -42.00 18.95
C TYR A 572 -23.56 -42.74 19.42
N GLU A 573 -23.30 -42.77 20.72
CA GLU A 573 -22.18 -43.51 21.34
C GLU A 573 -22.48 -45.01 21.52
N GLY A 574 -23.73 -45.45 21.27
CA GLY A 574 -24.15 -46.84 21.47
C GLY A 574 -24.23 -47.27 22.94
N ARG A 575 -24.35 -46.32 23.88
CA ARG A 575 -24.60 -46.62 25.29
C ARG A 575 -26.09 -46.96 25.45
N SER A 576 -26.41 -48.25 25.45
CA SER A 576 -27.76 -48.70 25.78
C SER A 576 -28.15 -48.21 27.17
N THR A 577 -29.25 -47.46 27.29
CA THR A 577 -29.86 -47.12 28.57
C THR A 577 -30.37 -48.41 29.22
N SER A 578 -29.54 -49.07 30.03
CA SER A 578 -30.00 -50.10 30.95
C SER A 578 -30.91 -49.42 31.96
N THR A 579 -32.20 -49.55 31.75
CA THR A 579 -33.27 -49.11 32.63
C THR A 579 -33.01 -49.62 34.05
N SER A 580 -32.60 -48.74 34.97
CA SER A 580 -32.81 -48.94 36.40
C SER A 580 -34.19 -48.40 36.77
N SER A 581 -35.23 -49.13 36.35
CA SER A 581 -36.53 -49.09 37.00
C SER A 581 -36.36 -49.73 38.38
N SER A 582 -36.07 -48.92 39.40
CA SER A 582 -36.17 -49.36 40.80
C SER A 582 -37.66 -49.42 41.16
N SER A 583 -38.29 -50.56 40.87
CA SER A 583 -39.37 -51.09 41.68
C SER A 583 -38.81 -51.38 43.07
N THR A 584 -39.23 -50.62 44.08
CA THR A 584 -39.10 -51.06 45.47
C THR A 584 -40.48 -51.34 46.02
N ASP A 585 -40.67 -52.63 46.23
CA ASP A 585 -41.71 -53.31 46.98
C ASP A 585 -42.11 -52.59 48.28
N ALA A 586 -43.41 -52.67 48.56
CA ALA A 586 -43.99 -52.47 49.86
C ALA A 586 -43.63 -53.63 50.83
N PRO A 587 -43.48 -53.35 52.13
CA PRO A 587 -43.81 -54.32 53.18
C PRO A 587 -44.67 -53.67 54.30
N PRO A 588 -45.21 -54.42 55.30
CA PRO A 588 -46.63 -54.58 55.54
C PRO A 588 -47.17 -53.78 56.76
N LYS A 589 -48.51 -53.83 56.92
CA LYS A 589 -49.27 -53.23 58.04
C LYS A 589 -48.88 -53.79 59.42
N ALA A 590 -48.86 -52.92 60.43
CA ALA A 590 -49.27 -53.21 61.81
C ALA A 590 -49.75 -51.92 62.51
N ASP A 591 -50.75 -52.08 63.38
CA ASP A 591 -51.52 -51.12 64.17
C ASP A 591 -50.69 -50.12 65.00
N ASP A 592 -51.20 -48.89 65.19
CA ASP A 592 -51.97 -48.53 66.41
C ASP A 592 -52.20 -46.99 66.54
N THR A 593 -53.47 -46.63 66.68
CA THR A 593 -54.06 -45.54 67.49
C THR A 593 -53.65 -44.05 67.40
N ASN A 594 -54.72 -43.23 67.34
CA ASN A 594 -54.94 -41.91 67.93
C ASN A 594 -54.74 -40.62 67.09
N SER A 595 -55.87 -40.20 66.49
CA SER A 595 -56.35 -38.81 66.41
C SER A 595 -56.50 -38.17 67.82
N PRO A 596 -56.82 -36.87 68.02
CA PRO A 596 -57.34 -35.89 67.05
C PRO A 596 -56.80 -34.44 67.18
N GLY A 597 -57.19 -33.55 66.25
CA GLY A 597 -57.35 -32.13 66.59
C GLY A 597 -57.32 -31.12 65.44
N GLY A 598 -58.50 -30.56 65.10
CA GLY A 598 -58.71 -29.16 64.67
C GLY A 598 -58.28 -28.80 63.25
N ASN A 599 -59.14 -28.77 62.22
CA ASN A 599 -60.21 -27.82 61.89
C ASN A 599 -59.82 -26.32 61.81
N THR A 600 -60.49 -25.64 60.86
CA THR A 600 -60.57 -24.18 60.57
C THR A 600 -59.39 -23.54 59.84
N ASN A 601 -59.56 -22.59 58.92
CA ASN A 601 -60.72 -22.00 58.23
C ASN A 601 -60.15 -21.26 56.99
N THR A 602 -60.89 -21.19 55.88
CA THR A 602 -61.47 -19.95 55.26
C THR A 602 -60.53 -18.72 55.36
N ASP A 603 -60.24 -17.99 54.28
CA ASP A 603 -61.19 -17.21 53.50
C ASP A 603 -60.43 -16.56 52.31
N GLU A 604 -61.08 -16.39 51.15
CA GLU A 604 -61.49 -15.08 50.60
C GLU A 604 -60.39 -13.99 50.64
N SER A 605 -60.12 -13.20 49.61
CA SER A 605 -60.83 -12.84 48.39
C SER A 605 -60.00 -11.74 47.70
N ARG A 606 -60.31 -11.47 46.42
CA ARG A 606 -60.09 -10.17 45.72
C ARG A 606 -58.61 -9.77 45.52
N GLU A 607 -58.23 -9.10 44.45
CA GLU A 607 -58.98 -8.13 43.67
C GLU A 607 -58.40 -8.00 42.25
N ASN A 608 -59.30 -7.64 41.36
CA ASN A 608 -59.16 -7.58 39.93
C ASN A 608 -58.60 -6.22 39.49
N ASN A 609 -57.97 -6.23 38.32
CA ASN A 609 -58.14 -5.24 37.24
C ASN A 609 -57.37 -3.89 37.22
N LYS A 610 -56.56 -3.80 36.15
CA LYS A 610 -56.66 -2.86 35.00
C LYS A 610 -56.16 -1.42 35.09
N HIS A 611 -55.65 -1.05 33.90
CA HIS A 611 -55.45 0.28 33.29
C HIS A 611 -54.18 0.99 33.76
N GLY A 612 -53.39 1.63 32.90
CA GLY A 612 -53.54 2.01 31.50
C GLY A 612 -52.54 3.15 31.24
N GLU A 613 -52.09 3.27 29.98
CA GLU A 613 -51.45 4.46 29.38
C GLU A 613 -50.13 4.99 29.98
N SER A 614 -49.06 4.90 29.17
CA SER A 614 -48.58 6.03 28.35
C SER A 614 -47.53 5.55 27.36
#